data_AF-A0A3B3B458-F1
#
_entry.id   AF-A0A3B3B458-F1
#
_cell.length_a   1.000
_cell.length_b   1.000
_cell.length_c   1.000
_cell.angle_alpha   90.00
_cell.angle_beta   90.00
_cell.angle_gamma   90.00
#
_symmetry.space_group_name_H-M   'P 1'
#
loop_
_entity.id
_entity.type
_entity.pdbx_description
1 polymer ?
#
loop_
_entity_poly.entity_id
_entity_poly.type
_entity_poly.pdbx_seq_one_letter_code
_entity_poly.pdbx_strand_id
1 'polypeptide(L)'
;MAAHKPVEWVQAVITRFDEQLPIKVGHQNTHSKVSTEHNKECLINISKYKFSLVISGLTSILKNVNNMRIFGEASEKNLYLSQLIILDTLDKCLAGQPKDCLRLDETMLVKQLLPEICHFIHTYRDGNQHAAELRASASAVLFSLSCNNFNAVFSRIATRLQELTVCSEDNVDVHDIELMQYINVDCSKLKKLLQETVLKFRALKKPAQLTVINSLEKAFWNWVENYPDEFTMLYQRPQADMAEAAEKLFDLVDSFAESAKRKAAVWPLQIILLVLCPEITHTISKDTVEDSKANKVAGAVRHSIRPLVIISEEMN
;
A
#
# COMPACT_ATOMS: atom_id res chain seq x y z
N MET A 1 23.07 -29.62 22.18
CA MET A 1 23.79 -29.45 20.90
C MET A 1 22.94 -29.66 19.63
N ALA A 2 21.64 -30.04 19.70
CA ALA A 2 20.81 -30.26 18.51
C ALA A 2 20.06 -29.03 17.96
N ALA A 3 19.90 -27.97 18.75
CA ALA A 3 19.11 -26.78 18.38
C ALA A 3 19.85 -25.76 17.49
N HIS A 4 21.18 -25.86 17.35
CA HIS A 4 21.98 -24.92 16.53
C HIS A 4 21.96 -25.25 15.03
N LYS A 5 21.89 -26.53 14.67
CA LYS A 5 21.97 -27.01 13.28
C LYS A 5 20.88 -26.43 12.35
N PRO A 6 19.62 -26.23 12.79
CA PRO A 6 18.59 -25.64 11.93
C PRO A 6 18.85 -24.18 11.56
N VAL A 7 19.47 -23.39 12.43
CA VAL A 7 19.74 -21.96 12.17
C VAL A 7 20.90 -21.80 11.20
N GLU A 8 21.98 -22.56 11.39
CA GLU A 8 23.15 -22.56 10.50
C GLU A 8 22.77 -22.95 9.06
N TRP A 9 21.88 -23.93 8.90
CA TRP A 9 21.41 -24.33 7.57
C TRP A 9 20.59 -23.25 6.89
N VAL A 10 19.66 -22.60 7.61
CA VAL A 10 18.88 -21.47 7.07
C VAL A 10 19.83 -20.35 6.65
N GLN A 11 20.83 -20.04 7.47
CA GLN A 11 21.84 -19.02 7.15
C GLN A 11 22.65 -19.40 5.90
N ALA A 12 23.02 -20.67 5.73
CA ALA A 12 23.72 -21.14 4.54
C ALA A 12 22.88 -20.96 3.26
N VAL A 13 21.56 -21.20 3.33
CA VAL A 13 20.65 -20.94 2.19
C VAL A 13 20.54 -19.44 1.89
N ILE A 14 20.43 -18.60 2.92
CA ILE A 14 20.42 -17.13 2.78
C ILE A 14 21.71 -16.64 2.12
N THR A 15 22.87 -17.13 2.58
CA THR A 15 24.19 -16.78 2.01
C THR A 15 24.29 -17.23 0.56
N ARG A 16 23.88 -18.46 0.23
CA ARG A 16 23.88 -18.95 -1.15
C ARG A 16 22.97 -18.11 -2.06
N PHE A 17 21.81 -17.71 -1.55
CA PHE A 17 20.90 -16.82 -2.29
C PHE A 17 21.57 -15.47 -2.58
N ASP A 18 22.21 -14.82 -1.61
CA ASP A 18 22.97 -13.57 -1.80
C ASP A 18 24.07 -13.73 -2.85
N GLU A 19 24.93 -14.74 -2.71
CA GLU A 19 26.07 -14.99 -3.61
C GLU A 19 25.66 -15.24 -5.08
N GLN A 20 24.44 -15.71 -5.31
CA GLN A 20 23.91 -16.01 -6.65
C GLN A 20 23.07 -14.88 -7.26
N LEU A 21 22.93 -13.73 -6.57
CA LEU A 21 22.24 -12.58 -7.14
C LEU A 21 23.00 -12.02 -8.35
N PRO A 22 22.31 -11.57 -9.42
CA PRO A 22 22.94 -11.03 -10.63
C PRO A 22 24.04 -10.00 -10.36
N ILE A 23 23.90 -9.18 -9.32
CA ILE A 23 24.89 -8.16 -8.95
C ILE A 23 26.22 -8.72 -8.43
N LYS A 24 26.24 -9.96 -7.91
CA LYS A 24 27.45 -10.64 -7.41
C LYS A 24 28.15 -11.45 -8.49
N VAL A 25 27.36 -12.16 -9.28
CA VAL A 25 27.84 -13.14 -10.27
C VAL A 25 28.00 -12.54 -11.67
N GLY A 26 27.42 -11.38 -11.94
CA GLY A 26 27.49 -10.73 -13.25
C GLY A 26 26.66 -11.48 -14.30
N HIS A 27 27.32 -12.07 -15.30
CA HIS A 27 26.62 -12.71 -16.41
C HIS A 27 25.93 -14.01 -15.99
N GLN A 28 24.61 -14.07 -16.14
CA GLN A 28 23.81 -15.24 -15.79
C GLN A 28 23.66 -16.20 -16.98
N ASN A 29 23.87 -17.49 -16.76
CA ASN A 29 23.51 -18.55 -17.71
C ASN A 29 22.22 -19.26 -17.25
N THR A 30 21.71 -20.19 -18.06
CA THR A 30 20.46 -20.91 -17.74
C THR A 30 20.56 -21.64 -16.40
N HIS A 31 21.70 -22.26 -16.10
CA HIS A 31 21.91 -23.02 -14.87
C HIS A 31 21.91 -22.10 -13.63
N SER A 32 22.57 -20.95 -13.69
CA SER A 32 22.62 -20.00 -12.57
C SER A 32 21.23 -19.41 -12.29
N LYS A 33 20.44 -19.10 -13.32
CA LYS A 33 19.04 -18.65 -13.15
C LYS A 33 18.16 -19.69 -12.44
N VAL A 34 18.25 -20.95 -12.86
CA VAL A 34 17.51 -22.06 -12.24
C VAL A 34 17.94 -22.24 -10.77
N SER A 35 19.24 -22.13 -10.50
CA SER A 35 19.76 -22.23 -9.13
C SER A 35 19.27 -21.08 -8.23
N THR A 36 19.24 -19.84 -8.73
CA THR A 36 18.71 -18.69 -7.98
C THR A 36 17.22 -18.86 -7.67
N GLU A 37 16.40 -19.27 -8.65
CA GLU A 37 14.99 -19.54 -8.42
C GLU A 37 14.77 -20.70 -7.43
N HIS A 38 15.60 -21.74 -7.49
CA HIS A 38 15.53 -22.83 -6.51
C HIS A 38 15.84 -22.36 -5.08
N ASN A 39 16.85 -21.51 -4.89
CA ASN A 39 17.18 -20.96 -3.56
C ASN A 39 16.06 -20.04 -3.05
N LYS A 40 15.45 -19.24 -3.93
CA LYS A 40 14.28 -18.42 -3.64
C LYS A 40 13.10 -19.27 -3.16
N GLU A 41 12.73 -20.31 -3.89
CA GLU A 41 11.66 -21.23 -3.49
C GLU A 41 11.98 -21.94 -2.17
N CYS A 42 13.26 -22.30 -1.94
CA CYS A 42 13.69 -22.82 -0.64
C CYS A 42 13.45 -21.80 0.48
N LEU A 43 13.87 -20.55 0.33
CA LEU A 43 13.66 -19.50 1.33
C LEU A 43 12.18 -19.25 1.61
N ILE A 44 11.33 -19.23 0.58
CA ILE A 44 9.87 -19.09 0.72
C ILE A 44 9.28 -20.25 1.53
N ASN A 45 9.72 -21.48 1.29
CA ASN A 45 9.24 -22.62 2.07
C ASN A 45 9.77 -22.63 3.50
N ILE A 46 11.02 -22.22 3.72
CA ILE A 46 11.63 -22.11 5.05
C ILE A 46 10.95 -21.01 5.87
N SER A 47 10.55 -19.90 5.24
CA SER A 47 9.94 -18.75 5.95
C SER A 47 8.63 -19.14 6.66
N LYS A 48 7.92 -20.17 6.19
CA LYS A 48 6.74 -20.75 6.87
C LYS A 48 7.04 -21.29 8.27
N TYR A 49 8.30 -21.61 8.58
CA TYR A 49 8.73 -22.17 9.86
C TYR A 49 9.76 -21.31 10.59
N LYS A 50 10.54 -20.52 9.85
CA LYS A 50 11.64 -19.66 10.35
C LYS A 50 11.52 -18.24 9.80
N PHE A 51 10.30 -17.70 9.86
CA PHE A 51 9.92 -16.41 9.27
C PHE A 51 10.90 -15.28 9.60
N SER A 52 11.10 -14.99 10.89
CA SER A 52 11.98 -13.92 11.38
C SER A 52 13.39 -13.99 10.79
N LEU A 53 14.00 -15.18 10.78
CA LEU A 53 15.36 -15.38 10.32
C LEU A 53 15.48 -15.16 8.81
N VAL A 54 14.51 -15.66 8.03
CA VAL A 54 14.49 -15.49 6.58
C VAL A 54 14.25 -14.02 6.21
N ILE A 55 13.24 -13.38 6.78
CA ILE A 55 12.93 -11.97 6.48
C ILE A 55 14.09 -11.06 6.90
N SER A 56 14.69 -11.27 8.08
CA SER A 56 15.84 -10.48 8.52
C SER A 56 17.05 -10.68 7.59
N GLY A 57 17.33 -11.91 7.17
CA GLY A 57 18.38 -12.21 6.19
C GLY A 57 18.16 -11.52 4.84
N LEU A 58 16.95 -11.65 4.27
CA LEU A 58 16.57 -11.00 3.02
C LEU A 58 16.62 -9.47 3.12
N THR A 59 16.16 -8.90 4.24
CA THR A 59 16.22 -7.45 4.50
C THR A 59 17.68 -6.98 4.57
N SER A 60 18.55 -7.74 5.24
CA SER A 60 19.98 -7.42 5.29
C SER A 60 20.64 -7.48 3.91
N ILE A 61 20.28 -8.46 3.07
CA ILE A 61 20.77 -8.56 1.70
C ILE A 61 20.30 -7.35 0.88
N LEU A 62 19.01 -7.01 0.95
CA LEU A 62 18.44 -5.85 0.26
C LEU A 62 19.18 -4.56 0.61
N LYS A 63 19.39 -4.33 1.91
CA LYS A 63 20.13 -3.18 2.42
C LYS A 63 21.58 -3.17 1.92
N ASN A 64 22.26 -4.31 1.92
CA ASN A 64 23.64 -4.40 1.43
C ASN A 64 23.73 -4.09 -0.06
N VAL A 65 22.81 -4.64 -0.86
CA VAL A 65 22.72 -4.44 -2.31
C VAL A 65 22.44 -2.97 -2.64
N ASN A 66 21.52 -2.32 -1.92
CA ASN A 66 21.18 -0.90 -2.11
C ASN A 66 22.36 0.06 -1.84
N ASN A 67 23.30 -0.34 -0.97
CA ASN A 67 24.46 0.46 -0.60
C ASN A 67 25.72 0.16 -1.45
N MET A 68 25.62 -0.72 -2.45
CA MET A 68 26.75 -1.01 -3.33
C MET A 68 27.08 0.16 -4.25
N ARG A 69 28.38 0.42 -4.45
CA ARG A 69 28.85 1.36 -5.46
C ARG A 69 28.84 0.68 -6.82
N ILE A 70 27.94 1.10 -7.69
CA ILE A 70 27.74 0.52 -9.02
C ILE A 70 28.31 1.44 -10.08
N PHE A 71 29.01 0.85 -11.05
CA PHE A 71 29.57 1.55 -12.19
C PHE A 71 29.26 0.79 -13.49
N GLY A 72 28.71 1.50 -14.46
CA GLY A 72 28.41 0.98 -15.79
C GLY A 72 27.02 0.34 -15.91
N GLU A 73 26.44 0.46 -17.11
CA GLU A 73 25.07 0.06 -17.44
C GLU A 73 24.77 -1.42 -17.15
N ALA A 74 25.72 -2.31 -17.43
CA ALA A 74 25.57 -3.74 -17.14
C ALA A 74 25.44 -4.02 -15.63
N SER A 75 26.19 -3.30 -14.80
CA SER A 75 26.14 -3.43 -13.35
C SER A 75 24.85 -2.82 -12.78
N GLU A 76 24.38 -1.70 -13.34
CA GLU A 76 23.08 -1.09 -12.98
C GLU A 76 21.92 -2.03 -13.28
N LYS A 77 21.93 -2.66 -14.45
CA LYS A 77 20.93 -3.69 -14.81
C LYS A 77 20.97 -4.88 -13.86
N ASN A 78 22.16 -5.34 -13.47
CA ASN A 78 22.30 -6.44 -12.53
C ASN A 78 21.84 -6.06 -11.10
N LEU A 79 22.09 -4.83 -10.67
CA LEU A 79 21.58 -4.30 -9.40
C LEU A 79 20.06 -4.32 -9.40
N TYR A 80 19.46 -3.74 -10.45
CA TYR A 80 18.02 -3.71 -10.64
C TYR A 80 17.39 -5.12 -10.58
N LEU A 81 17.91 -6.08 -11.35
CA LEU A 81 17.40 -7.44 -11.35
C LEU A 81 17.55 -8.12 -9.98
N SER A 82 18.64 -7.84 -9.27
CA SER A 82 18.85 -8.38 -7.91
C SER A 82 17.83 -7.81 -6.92
N GLN A 83 17.56 -6.50 -6.98
CA GLN A 83 16.53 -5.85 -6.15
C GLN A 83 15.15 -6.47 -6.39
N LEU A 84 14.76 -6.68 -7.66
CA LEU A 84 13.49 -7.33 -7.98
C LEU A 84 13.39 -8.76 -7.43
N ILE A 85 14.44 -9.56 -7.57
CA ILE A 85 14.45 -10.94 -7.04
C ILE A 85 14.28 -10.93 -5.53
N ILE A 86 14.97 -10.03 -4.82
CA ILE A 86 14.87 -9.92 -3.36
C ILE A 86 13.47 -9.47 -2.94
N LEU A 87 12.92 -8.44 -3.59
CA LEU A 87 11.58 -7.92 -3.28
C LEU A 87 10.48 -8.96 -3.56
N ASP A 88 10.52 -9.67 -4.69
CA ASP A 88 9.59 -10.78 -4.99
C ASP A 88 9.68 -11.91 -3.96
N THR A 89 10.89 -12.21 -3.48
CA THR A 89 11.09 -13.24 -2.44
C THR A 89 10.52 -12.79 -1.10
N LEU A 90 10.74 -11.52 -0.72
CA LEU A 90 10.18 -10.93 0.51
C LEU A 90 8.65 -10.93 0.46
N ASP A 91 8.06 -10.51 -0.66
CA ASP A 91 6.61 -10.50 -0.87
C ASP A 91 6.00 -11.88 -0.65
N LYS A 92 6.52 -12.90 -1.34
CA LYS A 92 6.05 -14.29 -1.20
C LYS A 92 6.22 -14.85 0.21
N CYS A 93 7.28 -14.47 0.93
CA CYS A 93 7.46 -14.86 2.32
C CYS A 93 6.41 -14.21 3.24
N LEU A 94 6.09 -12.93 3.03
CA LEU A 94 5.10 -12.19 3.81
C LEU A 94 3.67 -12.66 3.52
N ALA A 95 3.34 -12.89 2.25
CA ALA A 95 2.04 -13.44 1.84
C ALA A 95 1.78 -14.83 2.44
N GLY A 96 2.85 -15.63 2.61
CA GLY A 96 2.81 -16.95 3.24
C GLY A 96 2.95 -16.96 4.78
N GLN A 97 2.93 -15.80 5.44
CA GLN A 97 3.21 -15.70 6.87
C GLN A 97 2.21 -16.52 7.72
N PRO A 98 2.70 -17.39 8.64
CA PRO A 98 1.83 -18.12 9.57
C PRO A 98 1.13 -17.20 10.58
N LYS A 99 -0.15 -17.48 10.89
CA LYS A 99 -0.96 -16.69 11.84
C LYS A 99 -0.39 -16.66 13.27
N ASP A 100 0.45 -17.62 13.66
CA ASP A 100 1.02 -17.73 15.00
C ASP A 100 2.32 -16.91 15.20
N CYS A 101 2.91 -16.35 14.12
CA CYS A 101 4.17 -15.58 14.19
C CYS A 101 4.00 -14.11 14.61
N LEU A 102 2.78 -13.65 14.88
CA LEU A 102 2.44 -12.21 14.94
C LEU A 102 3.12 -11.40 16.06
N ARG A 103 3.56 -12.03 17.16
CA ARG A 103 3.98 -11.29 18.37
C ARG A 103 5.48 -11.05 18.54
N LEU A 104 6.36 -11.80 17.88
CA LEU A 104 7.81 -11.75 18.13
C LEU A 104 8.59 -10.93 17.08
N ASP A 105 7.99 -10.68 15.92
CA ASP A 105 8.71 -10.18 14.74
C ASP A 105 8.38 -8.73 14.35
N GLU A 106 7.41 -8.09 15.02
CA GLU A 106 6.94 -6.74 14.68
C GLU A 106 8.09 -5.71 14.75
N THR A 107 8.99 -5.82 15.74
CA THR A 107 10.13 -4.89 15.86
C THR A 107 11.07 -4.98 14.64
N MET A 108 11.35 -6.18 14.14
CA MET A 108 12.22 -6.36 12.97
C MET A 108 11.54 -5.84 11.70
N LEU A 109 10.24 -6.15 11.52
CA LEU A 109 9.47 -5.67 10.39
C LEU A 109 9.38 -4.13 10.36
N VAL A 110 9.12 -3.51 11.51
CA VAL A 110 8.95 -2.05 11.61
C VAL A 110 10.26 -1.28 11.57
N LYS A 111 11.30 -1.78 12.24
CA LYS A 111 12.57 -1.04 12.35
C LYS A 111 13.57 -1.35 11.25
N GLN A 112 13.43 -2.48 10.54
CA GLN A 112 14.38 -2.88 9.50
C GLN A 112 13.71 -2.94 8.13
N LEU A 113 12.68 -3.76 7.96
CA LEU A 113 12.09 -3.97 6.62
C LEU A 113 11.34 -2.74 6.12
N LEU A 114 10.38 -2.21 6.91
CA LEU A 114 9.52 -1.11 6.49
C LEU A 114 10.31 0.13 6.01
N PRO A 115 11.38 0.59 6.68
CA PRO A 115 12.21 1.69 6.18
C PRO A 115 12.82 1.43 4.80
N GLU A 116 13.31 0.21 4.53
CA GLU A 116 13.89 -0.15 3.23
C GLU A 116 12.81 -0.15 2.14
N ILE A 117 11.60 -0.66 2.44
CA ILE A 117 10.48 -0.62 1.50
C ILE A 117 10.01 0.81 1.22
N CYS A 118 9.91 1.65 2.26
CA CYS A 118 9.62 3.07 2.10
C CYS A 118 10.66 3.77 1.21
N HIS A 119 11.95 3.46 1.37
CA HIS A 119 13.00 4.02 0.52
C HIS A 119 12.74 3.76 -0.97
N PHE A 120 12.35 2.54 -1.34
CA PHE A 120 11.98 2.23 -2.74
C PHE A 120 10.77 3.04 -3.22
N ILE A 121 9.75 3.20 -2.37
CA ILE A 121 8.54 3.95 -2.71
C ILE A 121 8.82 5.46 -2.86
N HIS A 122 9.76 5.98 -2.07
CA HIS A 122 10.04 7.42 -2.00
C HIS A 122 11.06 7.89 -3.03
N THR A 123 12.16 7.15 -3.19
CA THR A 123 13.33 7.59 -3.97
C THR A 123 13.16 7.39 -5.47
N TYR A 124 12.52 6.29 -5.89
CA TYR A 124 12.36 5.98 -7.30
C TYR A 124 11.10 6.65 -7.85
N ARG A 125 11.02 7.98 -7.91
CA ARG A 125 9.86 8.71 -8.45
C ARG A 125 10.00 9.06 -9.94
N ASP A 126 11.14 9.63 -10.34
CA ASP A 126 11.36 10.12 -11.70
C ASP A 126 12.82 9.92 -12.16
N GLY A 127 13.04 9.74 -13.46
CA GLY A 127 14.36 9.77 -14.09
C GLY A 127 15.14 8.45 -14.18
N ASN A 128 14.66 7.37 -13.55
CA ASN A 128 15.23 6.02 -13.69
C ASN A 128 14.27 5.11 -14.47
N GLN A 129 14.75 4.48 -15.55
CA GLN A 129 13.95 3.59 -16.40
C GLN A 129 13.32 2.41 -15.64
N HIS A 130 13.92 2.02 -14.51
CA HIS A 130 13.49 0.90 -13.67
C HIS A 130 12.61 1.33 -12.47
N ALA A 131 12.40 2.64 -12.28
CA ALA A 131 11.74 3.17 -11.09
C ALA A 131 10.32 2.63 -10.89
N ALA A 132 9.54 2.52 -11.96
CA ALA A 132 8.14 2.08 -11.88
C ALA A 132 8.03 0.62 -11.44
N GLU A 133 8.83 -0.28 -12.02
CA GLU A 133 8.82 -1.71 -11.68
C GLU A 133 9.34 -1.96 -10.25
N LEU A 134 10.42 -1.28 -9.84
CA LEU A 134 10.90 -1.37 -8.45
C LEU A 134 9.85 -0.88 -7.45
N ARG A 135 9.17 0.22 -7.76
CA ARG A 135 8.10 0.76 -6.91
C ARG A 135 6.93 -0.21 -6.82
N ALA A 136 6.52 -0.80 -7.94
CA ALA A 136 5.46 -1.81 -7.98
C ALA A 136 5.82 -3.02 -7.10
N SER A 137 7.04 -3.55 -7.26
CA SER A 137 7.54 -4.67 -6.45
C SER A 137 7.62 -4.32 -4.95
N ALA A 138 8.12 -3.13 -4.60
CA ALA A 138 8.15 -2.67 -3.22
C ALA A 138 6.75 -2.45 -2.63
N SER A 139 5.79 -1.95 -3.41
CA SER A 139 4.41 -1.79 -2.97
C SER A 139 3.72 -3.14 -2.74
N ALA A 140 4.05 -4.19 -3.52
CA ALA A 140 3.55 -5.55 -3.26
C ALA A 140 4.06 -6.08 -1.91
N VAL A 141 5.35 -5.87 -1.61
CA VAL A 141 5.91 -6.21 -0.29
C VAL A 141 5.19 -5.45 0.83
N LEU A 142 4.92 -4.16 0.65
CA LEU A 142 4.19 -3.34 1.62
C LEU A 142 2.75 -3.84 1.84
N PHE A 143 2.07 -4.20 0.75
CA PHE A 143 0.72 -4.77 0.79
C PHE A 143 0.72 -6.06 1.62
N SER A 144 1.57 -7.04 1.26
CA SER A 144 1.69 -8.31 1.98
C SER A 144 2.09 -8.13 3.45
N LEU A 145 2.99 -7.19 3.74
CA LEU A 145 3.35 -6.83 5.13
C LEU A 145 2.12 -6.34 5.91
N SER A 146 1.34 -5.46 5.32
CA SER A 146 0.19 -4.82 5.97
C SER A 146 -0.99 -5.77 6.21
N CYS A 147 -1.09 -6.89 5.50
CA CYS A 147 -2.09 -7.94 5.75
C CYS A 147 -2.10 -8.38 7.23
N ASN A 148 -0.90 -8.56 7.80
CA ASN A 148 -0.72 -9.02 9.18
C ASN A 148 -0.21 -7.92 10.13
N ASN A 149 0.34 -6.82 9.59
CA ASN A 149 1.01 -5.76 10.36
C ASN A 149 0.41 -4.37 10.07
N PHE A 150 -0.90 -4.31 9.79
CA PHE A 150 -1.59 -3.06 9.47
C PHE A 150 -1.33 -1.95 10.50
N ASN A 151 -1.41 -2.26 11.80
CA ASN A 151 -1.26 -1.23 12.84
C ASN A 151 0.13 -0.58 12.82
N ALA A 152 1.17 -1.31 12.46
CA ALA A 152 2.50 -0.76 12.34
C ALA A 152 2.62 0.25 11.18
N VAL A 153 2.12 -0.13 10.00
CA VAL A 153 2.15 0.75 8.82
C VAL A 153 1.20 1.94 9.02
N PHE A 154 0.01 1.70 9.57
CA PHE A 154 -0.94 2.75 9.95
C PHE A 154 -0.34 3.72 10.97
N SER A 155 0.38 3.23 11.98
CA SER A 155 1.02 4.11 12.98
C SER A 155 2.04 5.04 12.33
N ARG A 156 2.83 4.53 11.36
CA ARG A 156 3.76 5.36 10.58
C ARG A 156 3.03 6.47 9.80
N ILE A 157 1.92 6.13 9.13
CA ILE A 157 1.07 7.09 8.42
C ILE A 157 0.48 8.13 9.39
N ALA A 158 -0.10 7.67 10.50
CA ALA A 158 -0.74 8.52 11.49
C ALA A 158 0.25 9.48 12.17
N THR A 159 1.47 9.01 12.48
CA THR A 159 2.57 9.84 12.97
C THR A 159 2.94 10.90 11.94
N ARG A 160 3.10 10.54 10.67
CA ARG A 160 3.41 11.53 9.62
C ARG A 160 2.30 12.58 9.50
N LEU A 161 1.03 12.16 9.49
CA LEU A 161 -0.10 13.10 9.46
C LEU A 161 -0.04 14.06 10.67
N GLN A 162 0.28 13.55 11.86
CA GLN A 162 0.37 14.38 13.07
C GLN A 162 1.51 15.41 12.97
N GLU A 163 2.70 14.98 12.55
CA GLU A 163 3.86 15.87 12.37
C GLU A 163 3.53 17.00 11.39
N LEU A 164 2.82 16.69 10.30
CA LEU A 164 2.44 17.66 9.29
C LEU A 164 1.36 18.66 9.74
N THR A 165 0.59 18.37 10.79
CA THR A 165 -0.35 19.36 11.36
C THR A 165 0.33 20.50 12.11
N VAL A 166 1.56 20.27 12.58
CA VAL A 166 2.35 21.26 13.34
C VAL A 166 3.56 21.78 12.54
N CYS A 167 3.76 21.27 11.32
CA CYS A 167 4.88 21.66 10.47
C CYS A 167 4.67 23.06 9.88
N SER A 168 5.62 23.97 10.13
CA SER A 168 5.59 25.34 9.63
C SER A 168 6.27 25.50 8.27
N GLU A 169 7.09 24.55 7.83
CA GLU A 169 7.84 24.62 6.56
C GLU A 169 6.93 24.43 5.34
N ASP A 170 7.21 25.14 4.24
CA ASP A 170 6.37 25.08 3.03
C ASP A 170 6.66 23.87 2.14
N ASN A 171 7.88 23.34 2.19
CA ASN A 171 8.27 22.10 1.52
C ASN A 171 8.08 20.90 2.45
N VAL A 172 6.82 20.56 2.71
CA VAL A 172 6.45 19.41 3.55
C VAL A 172 6.74 18.07 2.86
N ASP A 173 7.45 17.19 3.54
CA ASP A 173 7.62 15.80 3.12
C ASP A 173 6.33 15.00 3.40
N VAL A 174 5.61 14.69 2.33
CA VAL A 174 4.33 13.97 2.34
C VAL A 174 4.47 12.47 2.00
N HIS A 175 5.69 11.96 1.83
CA HIS A 175 5.93 10.64 1.26
C HIS A 175 5.33 9.48 2.07
N ASP A 176 5.31 9.56 3.40
CA ASP A 176 4.71 8.52 4.25
C ASP A 176 3.16 8.54 4.21
N ILE A 177 2.51 9.63 3.78
CA ILE A 177 1.05 9.67 3.56
C ILE A 177 0.66 8.72 2.44
N GLU A 178 1.46 8.69 1.39
CA GLU A 178 1.21 7.89 0.19
C GLU A 178 1.24 6.38 0.45
N LEU A 179 1.74 5.92 1.60
CA LEU A 179 1.67 4.52 1.99
C LEU A 179 0.23 4.02 2.06
N MET A 180 -0.76 4.89 2.35
CA MET A 180 -2.18 4.53 2.36
C MET A 180 -2.63 3.85 1.06
N GLN A 181 -2.06 4.24 -0.08
CA GLN A 181 -2.47 3.71 -1.39
C GLN A 181 -1.93 2.30 -1.70
N TYR A 182 -1.01 1.80 -0.89
CA TYR A 182 -0.28 0.55 -1.14
C TYR A 182 -0.52 -0.53 -0.08
N ILE A 183 -1.28 -0.22 0.97
CA ILE A 183 -1.57 -1.17 2.04
C ILE A 183 -2.84 -1.95 1.75
N ASN A 184 -2.90 -3.16 2.30
CA ASN A 184 -4.09 -3.99 2.36
C ASN A 184 -5.12 -3.38 3.32
N VAL A 185 -6.28 -3.03 2.79
CA VAL A 185 -7.35 -2.35 3.53
C VAL A 185 -8.65 -3.16 3.38
N ASP A 186 -9.15 -3.69 4.50
CA ASP A 186 -10.53 -4.18 4.65
C ASP A 186 -11.45 -3.02 5.10
N CYS A 187 -12.75 -3.26 5.18
CA CYS A 187 -13.75 -2.26 5.53
C CYS A 187 -13.44 -1.57 6.88
N SER A 188 -12.99 -2.34 7.87
CA SER A 188 -12.65 -1.81 9.20
C SER A 188 -11.40 -0.92 9.15
N LYS A 189 -10.39 -1.32 8.38
CA LYS A 189 -9.16 -0.55 8.16
C LYS A 189 -9.44 0.73 7.37
N LEU A 190 -10.32 0.68 6.35
CA LEU A 190 -10.71 1.85 5.57
C LEU A 190 -11.41 2.88 6.46
N LYS A 191 -12.36 2.43 7.28
CA LYS A 191 -13.00 3.27 8.29
C LYS A 191 -11.99 3.94 9.21
N LYS A 192 -10.99 3.20 9.69
CA LYS A 192 -9.92 3.75 10.55
C LYS A 192 -9.09 4.82 9.82
N LEU A 193 -8.78 4.64 8.54
CA LEU A 193 -8.11 5.66 7.72
C LEU A 193 -8.95 6.92 7.54
N LEU A 194 -10.26 6.77 7.30
CA LEU A 194 -11.19 7.90 7.18
C LEU A 194 -11.26 8.71 8.47
N GLN A 195 -11.45 8.03 9.61
CA GLN A 195 -11.52 8.66 10.93
C GLN A 195 -10.23 9.42 11.26
N GLU A 196 -9.06 8.80 11.04
CA GLU A 196 -7.77 9.43 11.27
C GLU A 196 -7.58 10.69 10.39
N THR A 197 -8.04 10.61 9.13
CA THR A 197 -7.97 11.72 8.20
C THR A 197 -8.86 12.87 8.64
N VAL A 198 -10.13 12.61 9.01
CA VAL A 198 -11.08 13.63 9.47
C VAL A 198 -10.50 14.46 10.61
N LEU A 199 -9.81 13.82 11.56
CA LEU A 199 -9.22 14.49 12.72
C LEU A 199 -8.11 15.49 12.35
N LYS A 200 -7.35 15.20 11.29
CA LYS A 200 -6.12 15.96 10.97
C LYS A 200 -6.25 16.84 9.74
N PHE A 201 -7.15 16.53 8.81
CA PHE A 201 -7.18 17.09 7.47
C PHE A 201 -7.18 18.62 7.44
N ARG A 202 -8.02 19.27 8.26
CA ARG A 202 -8.11 20.74 8.30
C ARG A 202 -6.79 21.42 8.71
N ALA A 203 -6.00 20.78 9.57
CA ALA A 203 -4.73 21.32 10.06
C ALA A 203 -3.57 21.09 9.08
N LEU A 204 -3.74 20.22 8.09
CA LEU A 204 -2.71 19.96 7.08
C LEU A 204 -2.60 21.13 6.09
N LYS A 205 -1.38 21.40 5.62
CA LYS A 205 -1.16 22.30 4.47
C LYS A 205 -1.73 21.70 3.18
N LYS A 206 -2.04 22.56 2.20
CA LYS A 206 -2.68 22.18 0.93
C LYS A 206 -1.96 21.02 0.18
N PRO A 207 -0.61 20.94 0.10
CA PRO A 207 0.07 19.80 -0.53
C PRO A 207 -0.19 18.46 0.18
N ALA A 208 -0.17 18.46 1.51
CA ALA A 208 -0.47 17.27 2.31
C ALA A 208 -1.95 16.87 2.18
N GLN A 209 -2.87 17.85 2.21
CA GLN A 209 -4.30 17.60 1.96
C GLN A 209 -4.53 16.92 0.59
N LEU A 210 -3.89 17.43 -0.48
CA LEU A 210 -4.00 16.83 -1.81
C LEU A 210 -3.43 15.40 -1.85
N THR A 211 -2.33 15.15 -1.16
CA THR A 211 -1.72 13.81 -1.08
C THR A 211 -2.64 12.84 -0.36
N VAL A 212 -3.27 13.27 0.75
CA VAL A 212 -4.28 12.47 1.46
C VAL A 212 -5.46 12.15 0.54
N ILE A 213 -5.98 13.15 -0.19
CA ILE A 213 -7.10 12.97 -1.11
C ILE A 213 -6.80 11.87 -2.14
N ASN A 214 -5.66 11.99 -2.83
CA ASN A 214 -5.26 11.03 -3.86
C ASN A 214 -4.96 9.64 -3.28
N SER A 215 -4.43 9.58 -2.06
CA SER A 215 -4.05 8.30 -1.45
C SER A 215 -5.27 7.54 -0.92
N LEU A 216 -6.26 8.24 -0.37
CA LEU A 216 -7.52 7.65 0.07
C LEU A 216 -8.37 7.12 -1.08
N GLU A 217 -8.40 7.85 -2.21
CA GLU A 217 -9.07 7.38 -3.42
C GLU A 217 -8.55 5.99 -3.82
N LYS A 218 -7.22 5.84 -3.90
CA LYS A 218 -6.59 4.57 -4.26
C LYS A 218 -6.75 3.50 -3.19
N ALA A 219 -6.72 3.86 -1.91
CA ALA A 219 -6.98 2.93 -0.81
C ALA A 219 -8.40 2.34 -0.88
N PHE A 220 -9.39 3.15 -1.26
CA PHE A 220 -10.75 2.68 -1.51
C PHE A 220 -10.81 1.68 -2.67
N TRP A 221 -10.19 1.98 -3.81
CA TRP A 221 -10.18 1.05 -4.94
C TRP A 221 -9.46 -0.25 -4.60
N ASN A 222 -8.35 -0.18 -3.87
CA ASN A 222 -7.67 -1.36 -3.37
C ASN A 222 -8.59 -2.22 -2.49
N TRP A 223 -9.38 -1.61 -1.60
CA TRP A 223 -10.36 -2.33 -0.80
C TRP A 223 -11.41 -3.02 -1.68
N VAL A 224 -12.01 -2.30 -2.63
CA VAL A 224 -13.03 -2.85 -3.54
C VAL A 224 -12.50 -4.01 -4.37
N GLU A 225 -11.27 -3.89 -4.89
CA GLU A 225 -10.63 -4.92 -5.72
C GLU A 225 -10.30 -6.19 -4.92
N ASN A 226 -9.90 -6.06 -3.65
CA ASN A 226 -9.47 -7.19 -2.82
C ASN A 226 -10.59 -7.78 -1.94
N TYR A 227 -11.65 -7.01 -1.68
CA TYR A 227 -12.75 -7.36 -0.78
C TYR A 227 -14.13 -6.98 -1.35
N PRO A 228 -14.49 -7.41 -2.57
CA PRO A 228 -15.74 -7.02 -3.23
C PRO A 228 -17.00 -7.44 -2.45
N ASP A 229 -16.93 -8.56 -1.71
CA ASP A 229 -18.01 -9.02 -0.85
C ASP A 229 -18.29 -8.06 0.31
N GLU A 230 -17.25 -7.45 0.90
CA GLU A 230 -17.41 -6.46 1.96
C GLU A 230 -18.05 -5.18 1.44
N PHE A 231 -17.69 -4.77 0.22
CA PHE A 231 -18.32 -3.64 -0.46
C PHE A 231 -19.81 -3.90 -0.70
N THR A 232 -20.16 -5.09 -1.18
CA THR A 232 -21.57 -5.50 -1.34
C THR A 232 -22.29 -5.53 0.00
N MET A 233 -21.65 -6.04 1.05
CA MET A 233 -22.20 -6.10 2.41
C MET A 233 -22.48 -4.72 2.98
N LEU A 234 -21.68 -3.69 2.64
CA LEU A 234 -21.89 -2.32 3.11
C LEU A 234 -23.28 -1.79 2.73
N TYR A 235 -23.79 -2.13 1.55
CA TYR A 235 -25.13 -1.72 1.09
C TYR A 235 -26.26 -2.55 1.72
N GLN A 236 -25.97 -3.78 2.14
CA GLN A 236 -26.93 -4.60 2.87
C GLN A 236 -26.99 -4.24 4.35
N ARG A 237 -25.87 -3.83 4.92
CA ARG A 237 -25.68 -3.49 6.34
C ARG A 237 -24.86 -2.20 6.45
N PRO A 238 -25.52 -1.04 6.30
CA PRO A 238 -24.86 0.25 6.40
C PRO A 238 -24.10 0.43 7.72
N GLN A 239 -22.89 0.98 7.65
CA GLN A 239 -22.07 1.29 8.82
C GLN A 239 -22.16 2.79 9.14
N ALA A 240 -22.90 3.14 10.19
CA ALA A 240 -23.16 4.53 10.57
C ALA A 240 -21.88 5.33 10.87
N ASP A 241 -20.90 4.70 11.53
CA ASP A 241 -19.62 5.32 11.87
C ASP A 241 -18.71 5.56 10.66
N MET A 242 -18.81 4.70 9.63
CA MET A 242 -18.15 4.91 8.34
C MET A 242 -18.81 6.05 7.56
N ALA A 243 -20.13 6.08 7.49
CA ALA A 243 -20.89 7.14 6.83
C ALA A 243 -20.64 8.51 7.49
N GLU A 244 -20.65 8.58 8.82
CA GLU A 244 -20.34 9.80 9.56
C GLU A 244 -18.91 10.32 9.25
N ALA A 245 -17.93 9.42 9.19
CA ALA A 245 -16.57 9.80 8.81
C ALA A 245 -16.48 10.27 7.36
N ALA A 246 -17.20 9.61 6.44
CA ALA A 246 -17.24 9.98 5.04
C ALA A 246 -17.91 11.34 4.81
N GLU A 247 -19.03 11.62 5.46
CA GLU A 247 -19.74 12.91 5.43
C GLU A 247 -18.85 14.05 5.93
N LYS A 248 -18.24 13.88 7.11
CA LYS A 248 -17.32 14.89 7.67
C LYS A 248 -16.14 15.15 6.73
N LEU A 249 -15.59 14.10 6.13
CA LEU A 249 -14.50 14.25 5.18
C LEU A 249 -14.95 14.92 3.88
N PHE A 250 -16.19 14.66 3.44
CA PHE A 250 -16.76 15.30 2.25
C PHE A 250 -16.80 16.82 2.42
N ASP A 251 -17.29 17.33 3.55
CA ASP A 251 -17.35 18.77 3.85
C ASP A 251 -15.94 19.41 3.89
N LEU A 252 -14.97 18.69 4.46
CA LEU A 252 -13.58 19.13 4.53
C LEU A 252 -12.93 19.20 3.15
N VAL A 253 -13.19 18.20 2.30
CA VAL A 253 -12.69 18.14 0.92
C VAL A 253 -13.39 19.16 0.02
N ASP A 254 -14.68 19.42 0.22
CA ASP A 254 -15.40 20.48 -0.50
C ASP A 254 -14.85 21.87 -0.15
N SER A 255 -14.57 22.10 1.15
CA SER A 255 -13.90 23.33 1.62
C SER A 255 -12.51 23.52 0.98
N PHE A 256 -11.81 22.45 0.62
CA PHE A 256 -10.53 22.53 -0.09
C PHE A 256 -10.69 22.99 -1.55
N ALA A 257 -11.83 22.69 -2.17
CA ALA A 257 -12.13 22.79 -3.60
C ALA A 257 -12.49 24.22 -4.07
N GLU A 258 -11.71 25.21 -3.66
CA GLU A 258 -11.96 26.64 -3.91
C GLU A 258 -11.84 27.06 -5.39
N SER A 259 -11.16 26.28 -6.23
CA SER A 259 -10.92 26.60 -7.65
C SER A 259 -11.35 25.46 -8.56
N ALA A 260 -11.63 25.75 -9.84
CA ALA A 260 -12.02 24.73 -10.82
C ALA A 260 -10.98 23.59 -10.92
N LYS A 261 -9.69 23.93 -10.86
CA LYS A 261 -8.59 22.94 -10.85
C LYS A 261 -8.67 22.03 -9.62
N ARG A 262 -8.91 22.58 -8.43
CA ARG A 262 -9.02 21.77 -7.20
C ARG A 262 -10.30 20.96 -7.18
N LYS A 263 -11.42 21.50 -7.65
CA LYS A 263 -12.68 20.76 -7.83
C LYS A 263 -12.48 19.51 -8.68
N ALA A 264 -11.80 19.64 -9.82
CA ALA A 264 -11.48 18.50 -10.66
C ALA A 264 -10.59 17.47 -9.95
N ALA A 265 -9.62 17.92 -9.15
CA ALA A 265 -8.71 17.04 -8.41
C ALA A 265 -9.39 16.27 -7.27
N VAL A 266 -10.35 16.88 -6.57
CA VAL A 266 -11.03 16.22 -5.44
C VAL A 266 -12.25 15.40 -5.83
N TRP A 267 -12.75 15.62 -7.05
CA TRP A 267 -13.98 15.02 -7.54
C TRP A 267 -14.05 13.49 -7.37
N PRO A 268 -12.99 12.71 -7.71
CA PRO A 268 -13.03 11.26 -7.53
C PRO A 268 -13.29 10.84 -6.09
N LEU A 269 -12.58 11.45 -5.13
CA LEU A 269 -12.78 11.16 -3.71
C LEU A 269 -14.16 11.60 -3.22
N GLN A 270 -14.67 12.76 -3.65
CA GLN A 270 -16.02 13.21 -3.29
C GLN A 270 -17.09 12.18 -3.69
N ILE A 271 -16.97 11.58 -4.88
CA ILE A 271 -17.88 10.50 -5.32
C ILE A 271 -17.73 9.26 -4.44
N ILE A 272 -16.50 8.84 -4.15
CA ILE A 272 -16.24 7.70 -3.26
C ILE A 272 -16.87 7.92 -1.88
N LEU A 273 -16.74 9.11 -1.30
CA LEU A 273 -17.30 9.42 0.02
C LEU A 273 -18.83 9.33 0.01
N LEU A 274 -19.49 9.74 -1.08
CA LEU A 274 -20.94 9.55 -1.25
C LEU A 274 -21.31 8.07 -1.37
N VAL A 275 -20.53 7.28 -2.12
CA VAL A 275 -20.70 5.83 -2.28
C VAL A 275 -20.60 5.12 -0.91
N LEU A 276 -19.71 5.58 -0.03
CA LEU A 276 -19.56 5.07 1.34
C LEU A 276 -20.73 5.43 2.28
N CYS A 277 -21.73 6.19 1.82
CA CYS A 277 -22.95 6.53 2.56
C CYS A 277 -24.20 5.91 1.88
N PRO A 278 -24.47 4.59 2.05
CA PRO A 278 -25.57 3.91 1.36
C PRO A 278 -26.93 4.59 1.54
N GLU A 279 -27.24 5.09 2.74
CA GLU A 279 -28.52 5.76 3.03
C GLU A 279 -28.73 7.01 2.17
N ILE A 280 -27.68 7.81 1.95
CA ILE A 280 -27.72 8.99 1.08
C ILE A 280 -27.91 8.56 -0.37
N THR A 281 -27.24 7.49 -0.81
CA THR A 281 -27.40 7.00 -2.18
C THR A 281 -28.80 6.44 -2.45
N HIS A 282 -29.43 5.80 -1.46
CA HIS A 282 -30.79 5.30 -1.55
C HIS A 282 -31.85 6.41 -1.52
N THR A 283 -31.67 7.45 -0.71
CA THR A 283 -32.57 8.63 -0.70
C THR A 283 -32.48 9.41 -2.00
N ILE A 284 -31.27 9.70 -2.51
CA ILE A 284 -31.09 10.34 -3.82
C ILE A 284 -31.76 9.51 -4.94
N SER A 285 -31.67 8.18 -4.87
CA SER A 285 -32.33 7.31 -5.85
C SER A 285 -33.86 7.37 -5.77
N LYS A 286 -34.43 7.41 -4.56
CA LYS A 286 -35.88 7.49 -4.34
C LYS A 286 -36.46 8.88 -4.65
N ASP A 287 -35.78 9.95 -4.25
CA ASP A 287 -36.21 11.34 -4.45
C ASP A 287 -36.16 11.75 -5.93
N THR A 288 -35.44 11.02 -6.80
CA THR A 288 -35.47 11.26 -8.26
C THR A 288 -36.74 10.75 -8.95
N VAL A 289 -37.66 10.10 -8.22
CA VAL A 289 -39.01 9.75 -8.73
C VAL A 289 -40.00 10.91 -8.54
N GLU A 290 -39.71 11.89 -7.67
CA GLU A 290 -40.57 13.05 -7.41
C GLU A 290 -39.82 14.39 -7.61
N ASP A 291 -39.83 14.84 -8.86
CA ASP A 291 -39.61 16.22 -9.35
C ASP A 291 -38.35 17.07 -8.99
N SER A 292 -37.58 17.34 -10.04
CA SER A 292 -37.24 18.68 -10.55
C SER A 292 -36.76 19.78 -9.57
N LYS A 293 -35.45 19.76 -9.19
CA LYS A 293 -34.51 20.93 -9.15
C LYS A 293 -33.09 20.69 -8.57
N ALA A 294 -32.60 19.45 -8.46
CA ALA A 294 -31.23 19.15 -7.99
C ALA A 294 -30.28 18.68 -9.13
N ASN A 295 -30.27 19.37 -10.27
CA ASN A 295 -29.83 18.75 -11.54
C ASN A 295 -28.35 18.94 -11.94
N LYS A 296 -27.40 18.87 -10.99
CA LYS A 296 -25.96 18.77 -11.32
C LYS A 296 -25.23 17.70 -10.50
N VAL A 297 -25.51 17.59 -9.20
CA VAL A 297 -24.91 16.55 -8.34
C VAL A 297 -25.49 15.17 -8.69
N ALA A 298 -26.81 15.04 -8.82
CA ALA A 298 -27.45 13.78 -9.20
C ALA A 298 -27.06 13.28 -10.60
N GLY A 299 -26.81 14.18 -11.56
CA GLY A 299 -26.37 13.83 -12.91
C GLY A 299 -24.93 13.31 -12.97
N ALA A 300 -24.05 13.90 -12.17
CA ALA A 300 -22.65 13.50 -12.10
C ALA A 300 -22.45 12.22 -11.26
N VAL A 301 -23.22 12.07 -10.18
CA VAL A 301 -23.39 10.81 -9.42
C VAL A 301 -23.90 9.71 -10.36
N ARG A 302 -24.93 9.95 -11.20
CA ARG A 302 -25.41 8.97 -12.19
C ARG A 302 -24.37 8.56 -13.24
N HIS A 303 -23.52 9.47 -13.71
CA HIS A 303 -22.53 9.14 -14.75
C HIS A 303 -21.29 8.40 -14.19
N SER A 304 -20.94 8.65 -12.92
CA SER A 304 -19.79 8.02 -12.24
C SER A 304 -20.14 6.78 -11.43
N ILE A 305 -21.40 6.62 -10.98
CA ILE A 305 -21.89 5.40 -10.31
C ILE A 305 -22.39 4.36 -11.31
N ARG A 306 -22.74 4.74 -12.55
CA ARG A 306 -23.15 3.77 -13.60
C ARG A 306 -22.11 2.65 -13.81
N PRO A 307 -20.80 2.94 -13.95
CA PRO A 307 -19.78 1.90 -14.03
C PRO A 307 -19.71 1.03 -12.78
N LEU A 308 -19.90 1.60 -11.59
CA LEU A 308 -19.89 0.88 -10.31
C LEU A 308 -21.11 -0.06 -10.15
N VAL A 309 -22.28 0.35 -10.62
CA VAL A 309 -23.49 -0.48 -10.64
C VAL A 309 -23.40 -1.58 -11.70
N ILE A 310 -22.81 -1.28 -12.87
CA ILE A 310 -22.54 -2.29 -13.90
C ILE A 310 -21.55 -3.34 -13.38
N ILE A 311 -20.52 -2.96 -12.62
CA ILE A 311 -19.63 -3.92 -11.96
C ILE A 311 -20.39 -4.81 -10.96
N SER A 312 -21.36 -4.26 -10.22
CA SER A 312 -22.20 -5.08 -9.31
C SER A 312 -23.20 -5.99 -10.04
N GLU A 313 -23.66 -5.61 -11.23
CA GLU A 313 -24.60 -6.40 -12.04
C GLU A 313 -23.89 -7.46 -12.89
N GLU A 314 -22.62 -7.26 -13.29
CA GLU A 314 -21.79 -8.23 -14.02
C GLU A 314 -21.13 -9.28 -13.10
N MET A 315 -21.17 -9.10 -11.78
CA MET A 315 -20.67 -10.04 -10.77
C MET A 315 -21.73 -11.02 -10.23
N ASN A 316 -22.91 -11.10 -10.87
CA ASN A 316 -24.00 -12.02 -10.53
C ASN A 316 -24.24 -13.04 -11.65
#